data_AF-A0A653ZIA9-F1
#
_entry.id   AF-A0A653ZIA9-F1
#
_cell.length_a   1.000
_cell.length_b   1.000
_cell.length_c   1.000
_cell.angle_alpha   90.00
_cell.angle_beta   90.00
_cell.angle_gamma   90.00
#
_symmetry.space_group_name_H-M   'P 1'
#
loop_
_entity.id
_entity.type
_entity.pdbx_description
1 polymer ?
#
loop_
_entity_poly.entity_id
_entity_poly.type
_entity_poly.pdbx_seq_one_letter_code
_entity_poly.pdbx_strand_id
1 'polypeptide(L)'
;MFLTHKQAEVDLGSLFGNEHRMWKSVEHTIHQPWFYVRLVECGGDIELSRMLLISDGQSLKNLMACQNQIRRVADVMLVTPDHVNGTSVWQMQKLLRAERLVLDTAVAYAYVVDNLAQYVTGSPSALNGAVCEVIYAAGQSCSAP
;
A
#
# COMPACT_ATOMS: atom_id res chain seq x y z
N MET A 1 -3.84 9.22 -4.27
CA MET A 1 -4.55 10.16 -3.37
C MET A 1 -6.00 9.73 -3.24
N PHE A 2 -6.61 10.00 -2.08
CA PHE A 2 -8.04 9.77 -1.84
C PHE A 2 -8.77 11.11 -1.74
N LEU A 3 -9.95 11.18 -2.32
CA LEU A 3 -10.89 12.28 -2.13
C LEU A 3 -12.03 11.80 -1.24
N THR A 4 -12.32 12.54 -0.20
CA THR A 4 -13.45 12.27 0.70
C THR A 4 -14.54 13.30 0.46
N HIS A 5 -15.78 12.83 0.33
CA HIS A 5 -16.96 13.69 0.20
C HIS A 5 -17.64 13.86 1.55
N LYS A 6 -18.05 15.08 1.89
CA LYS A 6 -18.76 15.36 3.17
C LYS A 6 -20.03 14.52 3.34
N GLN A 7 -20.74 14.24 2.24
CA GLN A 7 -21.95 13.41 2.24
C GLN A 7 -21.66 11.93 2.58
N ALA A 8 -20.43 11.48 2.37
CA ALA A 8 -19.99 10.13 2.72
C ALA A 8 -19.48 10.06 4.17
N GLU A 9 -19.36 11.17 4.89
CA GLU A 9 -18.97 11.17 6.29
C GLU A 9 -20.03 10.44 7.14
N VAL A 10 -19.56 9.61 8.05
CA VAL A 10 -20.39 8.92 9.04
C VAL A 10 -20.28 9.66 10.36
N ASP A 11 -21.40 10.19 10.83
CA ASP A 11 -21.51 10.67 12.20
C ASP A 11 -21.94 9.49 13.10
N LEU A 12 -20.98 8.96 13.87
CA LEU A 12 -21.24 7.94 14.90
C LEU A 12 -21.33 8.55 16.30
N GLY A 13 -21.46 9.88 16.41
CA GLY A 13 -21.40 10.58 17.69
C GLY A 13 -20.08 10.34 18.42
N SER A 14 -20.12 10.34 19.75
CA SER A 14 -18.94 10.18 20.62
C SER A 14 -18.37 8.75 20.71
N LEU A 15 -18.94 7.77 19.99
CA LEU A 15 -18.58 6.34 20.14
C LEU A 15 -17.09 6.04 19.88
N PHE A 16 -16.43 6.83 19.03
CA PHE A 16 -15.01 6.67 18.70
C PHE A 16 -14.14 7.88 19.09
N GLY A 17 -14.70 8.79 19.90
CA GLY A 17 -14.08 10.07 20.21
C GLY A 17 -14.00 11.02 19.00
N ASN A 18 -13.51 12.24 19.23
CA ASN A 18 -13.43 13.27 18.19
C ASN A 18 -12.10 13.23 17.40
N GLU A 19 -11.21 12.29 17.72
CA GLU A 19 -9.88 12.16 17.12
C GLU A 19 -9.93 11.52 15.72
N HIS A 20 -11.05 10.91 15.36
CA HIS A 20 -11.22 10.19 14.11
C HIS A 20 -12.49 10.61 13.40
N ARG A 21 -12.39 10.73 12.07
CA ARG A 21 -13.54 10.90 11.19
C ARG A 21 -13.67 9.65 10.33
N MET A 22 -14.91 9.26 10.07
CA MET A 22 -15.21 8.02 9.36
C MET A 22 -15.94 8.34 8.06
N TRP A 23 -15.62 7.61 7.01
CA TRP A 23 -16.23 7.78 5.70
C TRP A 23 -16.76 6.44 5.18
N LYS A 24 -17.95 6.46 4.58
CA LYS A 24 -18.57 5.29 3.92
C LYS A 24 -17.89 4.96 2.60
N SER A 25 -17.28 5.95 1.96
CA SER A 25 -16.59 5.81 0.69
C SER A 25 -15.50 6.86 0.53
N VAL A 26 -14.51 6.50 -0.27
CA VAL A 26 -13.46 7.40 -0.77
C VAL A 26 -13.43 7.28 -2.29
N GLU A 27 -13.13 8.39 -2.96
CA GLU A 27 -12.94 8.43 -4.40
C GLU A 27 -11.44 8.43 -4.72
N HIS A 28 -11.08 7.86 -5.85
CA HIS A 28 -9.72 7.83 -6.34
C HIS A 28 -9.58 8.76 -7.55
N THR A 29 -8.77 9.80 -7.40
CA THR A 29 -8.57 10.81 -8.45
C THR A 29 -7.58 10.38 -9.52
N ILE A 30 -6.78 9.35 -9.25
CA ILE A 30 -5.76 8.82 -10.17
C ILE A 30 -5.86 7.29 -10.14
N HIS A 31 -6.05 6.68 -11.31
CA HIS A 31 -6.07 5.23 -11.48
C HIS A 31 -4.64 4.68 -11.51
N GLN A 32 -4.03 4.54 -10.34
CA GLN A 32 -2.70 3.97 -10.13
C GLN A 32 -2.78 2.79 -9.17
N PRO A 33 -1.73 1.95 -9.04
CA PRO A 33 -1.74 0.87 -8.06
C PRO A 33 -1.88 1.39 -6.62
N TRP A 34 -2.65 0.69 -5.80
CA TRP A 34 -2.83 0.97 -4.37
C TRP A 34 -2.47 -0.24 -3.52
N PHE A 35 -2.16 0.01 -2.25
CA PHE A 35 -1.77 -1.03 -1.32
C PHE A 35 -2.83 -1.20 -0.25
N TYR A 36 -3.45 -2.37 -0.20
CA TYR A 36 -4.34 -2.75 0.89
C TYR A 36 -3.54 -3.54 1.91
N VAL A 37 -3.25 -2.91 3.04
CA VAL A 37 -2.30 -3.37 4.03
C VAL A 37 -3.03 -3.87 5.26
N ARG A 38 -2.71 -5.08 5.71
CA ARG A 38 -3.13 -5.57 7.01
C ARG A 38 -2.04 -5.32 8.04
N LEU A 39 -2.35 -4.50 9.03
CA LEU A 39 -1.56 -4.31 10.23
C LEU A 39 -2.07 -5.21 11.33
N VAL A 40 -1.15 -5.77 12.10
CA VAL A 40 -1.43 -6.57 13.29
C VAL A 40 -0.82 -5.86 14.49
N GLU A 41 -1.64 -5.65 15.52
CA GLU A 41 -1.20 -5.14 16.82
C GLU A 41 -1.10 -6.31 17.81
N CYS A 42 0.13 -6.64 18.21
CA CYS A 42 0.46 -7.64 19.21
C CYS A 42 0.49 -6.97 20.58
N GLY A 43 -0.67 -6.83 21.24
CA GLY A 43 -0.75 -6.26 22.58
C GLY A 43 -1.92 -6.86 23.37
N GLY A 44 -1.61 -7.69 24.38
CA GLY A 44 -2.60 -8.39 25.21
C GLY A 44 -3.01 -9.76 24.67
N ASP A 45 -4.13 -10.29 25.17
CA ASP A 45 -4.65 -11.63 24.82
C ASP A 45 -5.34 -11.72 23.46
N ILE A 46 -5.51 -10.58 22.75
CA ILE A 46 -6.27 -10.48 21.50
C ILE A 46 -5.40 -9.83 20.42
N GLU A 47 -5.25 -10.50 19.28
CA GLU A 47 -4.63 -9.95 18.09
C GLU A 47 -5.61 -8.99 17.39
N LEU A 48 -5.33 -7.68 17.42
CA LEU A 48 -6.15 -6.70 16.70
C LEU A 48 -5.58 -6.50 15.29
N SER A 49 -6.40 -6.74 14.28
CA SER A 49 -6.07 -6.43 12.88
C SER A 49 -6.67 -5.09 12.46
N ARG A 50 -5.85 -4.22 11.85
CA ARG A 50 -6.29 -2.98 11.21
C ARG A 50 -6.02 -3.05 9.71
N MET A 51 -6.97 -2.62 8.91
CA MET A 51 -6.83 -2.55 7.45
C MET A 51 -6.58 -1.11 7.03
N LEU A 52 -5.53 -0.89 6.24
CA LEU A 52 -5.21 0.41 5.67
C LEU A 52 -5.24 0.33 4.14
N LEU A 53 -5.82 1.32 3.50
CA LEU A 53 -5.66 1.53 2.07
C LEU A 53 -4.66 2.68 1.86
N ILE A 54 -3.54 2.40 1.22
CA ILE A 54 -2.43 3.34 1.01
C ILE A 54 -2.30 3.65 -0.47
N SER A 55 -2.23 4.95 -0.78
CA SER A 55 -2.35 5.39 -2.17
C SER A 55 -1.03 5.50 -2.95
N ASP A 56 0.11 5.42 -2.27
CA ASP A 56 1.43 5.63 -2.87
C ASP A 56 2.54 4.82 -2.17
N GLY A 57 3.63 4.57 -2.90
CA GLY A 57 4.73 3.74 -2.42
C GLY A 57 5.55 4.36 -1.28
N GLN A 58 5.62 5.70 -1.19
CA GLN A 58 6.37 6.37 -0.12
C GLN A 58 5.66 6.19 1.22
N SER A 59 4.33 6.35 1.24
CA SER A 59 3.51 6.08 2.41
C SER A 59 3.63 4.63 2.88
N LEU A 60 3.67 3.66 1.94
CA LEU A 60 3.93 2.26 2.28
C LEU A 60 5.33 2.08 2.88
N LYS A 61 6.36 2.66 2.27
CA LYS A 61 7.74 2.60 2.78
C LYS A 61 7.84 3.17 4.20
N ASN A 62 7.20 4.33 4.44
CA ASN A 62 7.16 4.94 5.76
C ASN A 62 6.45 4.02 6.77
N LEU A 63 5.35 3.37 6.37
CA LEU A 63 4.68 2.39 7.23
C LEU A 63 5.59 1.19 7.56
N MET A 64 6.35 0.68 6.58
CA MET A 64 7.30 -0.40 6.79
C MET A 64 8.41 -0.01 7.79
N ALA A 65 8.87 1.24 7.77
CA ALA A 65 9.87 1.76 8.68
C ALA A 65 9.35 2.00 10.11
N CYS A 66 8.04 2.18 10.29
CA CYS A 66 7.40 2.41 11.58
C CYS A 66 7.01 1.12 12.34
N GLN A 67 7.31 -0.06 11.78
CA GLN A 67 7.04 -1.33 12.44
C GLN A 67 7.84 -1.47 13.73
N ASN A 68 7.25 -2.13 14.72
CA ASN A 68 7.89 -2.41 16.01
C ASN A 68 7.32 -3.70 16.61
N GLN A 69 7.72 -4.01 17.84
CA GLN A 69 7.30 -5.24 18.54
C GLN A 69 5.77 -5.32 18.76
N ILE A 70 5.09 -4.18 18.81
CA ILE A 70 3.66 -4.07 19.09
C ILE A 70 2.86 -3.97 17.80
N ARG A 71 3.38 -3.35 16.74
CA ARG A 71 2.66 -3.15 15.47
C ARG A 71 3.50 -3.60 14.29
N ARG A 72 2.99 -4.57 13.52
CA ARG A 72 3.64 -5.12 12.33
C ARG A 72 2.72 -5.14 11.12
N VAL A 73 3.31 -5.04 9.93
CA VAL A 73 2.63 -5.31 8.67
C VAL A 73 2.61 -6.83 8.46
N ALA A 74 1.41 -7.40 8.37
CA ALA A 74 1.22 -8.84 8.22
C ALA A 74 1.19 -9.26 6.75
N ASP A 75 0.44 -8.53 5.94
CA ASP A 75 0.42 -8.69 4.48
C ASP A 75 0.05 -7.38 3.78
N VAL A 76 0.44 -7.33 2.51
CA VAL A 76 0.13 -6.24 1.59
C VAL A 76 -0.48 -6.86 0.35
N MET A 77 -1.66 -6.39 -0.03
CA MET A 77 -2.28 -6.68 -1.32
C MET A 77 -2.07 -5.48 -2.24
N LEU A 78 -1.72 -5.74 -3.50
CA LEU A 78 -1.67 -4.74 -4.55
C LEU A 78 -3.00 -4.74 -5.29
N VAL A 79 -3.63 -3.58 -5.35
CA VAL A 79 -4.81 -3.33 -6.19
C VAL A 79 -4.34 -2.64 -7.46
N THR A 80 -4.54 -3.27 -8.60
CA THR A 80 -4.10 -2.76 -9.91
C THR A 80 -5.28 -2.48 -10.82
N PRO A 81 -5.30 -1.33 -11.53
CA PRO A 81 -6.25 -1.11 -12.62
C PRO A 81 -5.92 -1.99 -13.83
N ASP A 82 -6.92 -2.15 -14.70
CA ASP A 82 -6.89 -2.92 -15.95
C ASP A 82 -5.68 -2.61 -16.85
N HIS A 83 -5.39 -1.33 -17.08
CA HIS A 83 -4.28 -0.89 -17.93
C HIS A 83 -2.90 -1.17 -17.35
N VAL A 84 -2.79 -1.48 -16.05
CA VAL A 84 -1.53 -1.87 -15.40
C VAL A 84 -1.35 -3.38 -15.40
N ASN A 85 -2.42 -4.13 -15.11
CA ASN A 85 -2.34 -5.59 -15.06
C ASN A 85 -2.55 -6.27 -16.42
N GLY A 86 -2.88 -5.50 -17.46
CA GLY A 86 -3.08 -6.01 -18.82
C GLY A 86 -4.35 -6.86 -18.98
N THR A 87 -5.27 -6.79 -18.00
CA THR A 87 -6.56 -7.50 -18.04
C THR A 87 -7.69 -6.51 -18.29
N SER A 88 -8.93 -6.99 -18.41
CA SER A 88 -10.11 -6.13 -18.63
C SER A 88 -10.81 -5.72 -17.33
N VAL A 89 -10.20 -6.01 -16.17
CA VAL A 89 -10.80 -5.78 -14.86
C VAL A 89 -9.75 -5.32 -13.84
N TRP A 90 -10.22 -4.66 -12.79
CA TRP A 90 -9.41 -4.42 -11.61
C TRP A 90 -9.09 -5.73 -10.91
N GLN A 91 -7.87 -5.84 -10.39
CA GLN A 91 -7.43 -7.02 -9.64
C GLN A 91 -6.81 -6.63 -8.31
N MET A 92 -6.98 -7.50 -7.33
CA MET A 92 -6.31 -7.43 -6.04
C MET A 92 -5.52 -8.73 -5.85
N GLN A 93 -4.21 -8.61 -5.72
CA GLN A 93 -3.29 -9.74 -5.63
C GLN A 93 -2.31 -9.54 -4.46
N LYS A 94 -1.81 -10.62 -3.86
CA LYS A 94 -0.83 -10.49 -2.78
C LYS A 94 0.47 -9.90 -3.33
N LEU A 95 0.95 -8.81 -2.73
CA LEU A 95 2.22 -8.21 -3.09
C LEU A 95 3.36 -9.03 -2.48
N LEU A 96 4.35 -9.38 -3.30
CA LEU A 96 5.59 -10.02 -2.89
C LEU A 96 6.74 -9.02 -2.81
N ARG A 97 6.79 -8.05 -3.73
CA ARG A 97 7.84 -7.04 -3.76
C ARG A 97 7.34 -5.75 -4.41
N ALA A 98 7.75 -4.61 -3.88
CA ALA A 98 7.60 -3.31 -4.53
C ALA A 98 8.91 -2.54 -4.49
N GLU A 99 9.26 -1.93 -5.61
CA GLU A 99 10.51 -1.21 -5.80
C GLU A 99 10.25 0.12 -6.50
N ARG A 100 11.04 1.12 -6.14
CA ARG A 100 11.12 2.40 -6.82
C ARG A 100 12.42 2.44 -7.60
N LEU A 101 12.33 2.71 -8.89
CA LEU A 101 13.45 2.80 -9.82
C LEU A 101 13.64 4.26 -10.21
N VAL A 102 14.86 4.78 -10.02
CA VAL A 102 15.19 6.18 -10.33
C VAL A 102 16.40 6.24 -11.25
N LEU A 103 16.22 6.90 -12.41
CA LEU A 103 17.31 7.24 -13.33
C LEU A 103 17.18 8.72 -13.70
N ASP A 104 18.14 9.54 -13.28
CA ASP A 104 18.09 11.00 -13.42
C ASP A 104 16.77 11.59 -12.89
N THR A 105 15.88 12.05 -13.78
CA THR A 105 14.55 12.58 -13.46
C THR A 105 13.42 11.57 -13.71
N ALA A 106 13.72 10.43 -14.33
CA ALA A 106 12.76 9.38 -14.61
C ALA A 106 12.54 8.52 -13.36
N VAL A 107 11.26 8.27 -13.04
CA VAL A 107 10.85 7.39 -11.95
C VAL A 107 9.90 6.33 -12.48
N ALA A 108 10.14 5.09 -12.10
CA ALA A 108 9.23 3.97 -12.29
C ALA A 108 9.01 3.21 -10.97
N TYR A 109 7.94 2.45 -10.93
CA TYR A 109 7.66 1.52 -9.85
C TYR A 109 7.50 0.12 -10.43
N ALA A 110 8.17 -0.84 -9.82
CA ALA A 110 8.08 -2.25 -10.19
C ALA A 110 7.42 -3.02 -9.05
N TYR A 111 6.52 -3.93 -9.41
CA TYR A 111 5.76 -4.74 -8.48
C TYR A 111 5.86 -6.20 -8.89
N VAL A 112 6.02 -7.08 -7.89
CA VAL A 112 5.91 -8.53 -8.05
C VAL A 112 4.79 -9.00 -7.15
N VAL A 113 3.84 -9.74 -7.70
CA VAL A 113 2.66 -10.26 -6.97
C VAL A 113 2.69 -11.79 -6.85
N ASP A 114 1.75 -12.37 -6.10
CA ASP A 114 1.47 -13.80 -6.14
C ASP A 114 1.30 -14.26 -7.59
N ASN A 115 1.68 -15.51 -7.91
CA ASN A 115 1.89 -16.02 -9.28
C ASN A 115 3.13 -15.49 -10.02
N LEU A 116 3.94 -14.64 -9.38
CA LEU A 116 5.18 -14.06 -9.93
C LEU A 116 4.94 -13.10 -11.12
N ALA A 117 3.70 -12.66 -11.36
CA ALA A 117 3.43 -11.59 -12.32
C ALA A 117 4.15 -10.30 -11.89
N GLN A 118 4.57 -9.55 -12.90
CA GLN A 118 5.32 -8.31 -12.73
C GLN A 118 4.56 -7.17 -13.39
N TYR A 119 4.43 -6.08 -12.66
CA TYR A 119 3.80 -4.86 -13.15
C TYR A 119 4.76 -3.70 -13.02
N VAL A 120 4.72 -2.79 -13.99
CA VAL A 120 5.53 -1.59 -13.99
C VAL A 120 4.65 -0.38 -14.26
N THR A 121 4.85 0.69 -13.50
CA THR A 121 4.23 1.99 -13.76
C THR A 121 5.29 3.09 -13.78
N GLY A 122 4.95 4.24 -14.38
CA GLY A 122 5.88 5.36 -14.51
C GLY A 122 6.69 5.32 -15.80
N SER A 123 7.89 5.90 -15.78
CA SER A 123 8.70 6.13 -16.98
C SER A 123 9.52 4.88 -17.36
N PRO A 124 9.34 4.31 -18.57
CA PRO A 124 10.13 3.16 -19.03
C PRO A 124 11.64 3.41 -19.06
N SER A 125 12.06 4.67 -19.18
CA SER A 125 13.48 5.05 -19.17
C SER A 125 14.17 4.69 -17.86
N ALA A 126 13.43 4.57 -16.75
CA ALA A 126 13.96 4.17 -15.46
C ALA A 126 14.13 2.64 -15.30
N LEU A 127 13.90 1.83 -16.33
CA LEU A 127 14.01 0.37 -16.20
C LEU A 127 15.43 -0.18 -16.37
N ASN A 128 16.33 0.58 -17.00
CA ASN A 128 17.69 0.14 -17.29
C ASN A 128 18.72 1.07 -16.62
N GLY A 129 19.57 0.52 -15.76
CA GLY A 129 20.63 1.28 -15.08
C GLY A 129 20.15 2.19 -13.94
N ALA A 130 18.87 2.12 -13.57
CA ALA A 130 18.33 2.89 -12.46
C ALA A 130 18.83 2.40 -11.10
N VAL A 131 18.91 3.34 -10.15
CA VAL A 131 19.05 3.00 -8.74
C VAL A 131 17.74 2.38 -8.27
N CYS A 132 17.83 1.17 -7.71
CA CYS A 132 16.69 0.46 -7.16
C CYS A 132 16.57 0.68 -5.65
N GLU A 133 15.40 1.15 -5.23
CA GLU A 133 15.02 1.36 -3.84
C GLU A 133 13.88 0.40 -3.48
N VAL A 134 14.11 -0.51 -2.54
CA VAL A 134 13.06 -1.44 -2.06
C VAL A 134 12.07 -0.67 -1.18
N ILE A 135 10.79 -0.74 -1.56
CA ILE A 135 9.66 -0.21 -0.78
C ILE A 135 9.13 -1.28 0.17
N TYR A 136 8.96 -2.50 -0.36
CA TYR A 136 8.39 -3.63 0.36
C TYR A 136 8.94 -4.95 -0.18
N ALA A 137 9.17 -5.91 0.72
CA ALA A 137 9.48 -7.29 0.39
C ALA A 137 8.80 -8.22 1.40
N ALA A 138 7.98 -9.15 0.89
CA ALA A 138 7.30 -10.13 1.73
C ALA A 138 8.31 -11.04 2.42
N GLY A 139 8.03 -11.42 3.68
CA GLY A 139 8.90 -12.32 4.45
C GLY A 139 10.09 -11.65 5.14
N GLN A 140 10.27 -10.33 5.01
CA GLN A 140 11.16 -9.59 5.91
C GLN A 140 10.48 -9.42 7.28
N SER A 141 10.66 -10.39 8.17
CA SER A 141 10.41 -10.18 9.60
C SER A 141 11.46 -9.21 10.13
N CYS A 142 11.03 -8.19 10.86
CA CYS A 142 11.90 -7.26 11.56
C CYS A 142 12.93 -8.04 12.37
N SER A 143 14.20 -7.99 11.97
CA SER A 143 15.30 -8.45 12.82
C SER A 143 15.28 -7.57 14.07
N ALA A 144 14.99 -8.16 15.23
CA ALA A 144 15.09 -7.47 16.50
C ALA A 144 16.55 -7.00 16.71
N PRO A 145 16.78 -5.78 17.20
CA PRO A 145 18.10 -5.35 17.65
C PRO A 145 18.56 -6.12 18.90
#